data_AF-A0A7V6R8I2-F1
#
_entry.id   AF-A0A7V6R8I2-F1
#
_cell.length_a   1.000
_cell.length_b   1.000
_cell.length_c   1.000
_cell.angle_alpha   90.00
_cell.angle_beta   90.00
_cell.angle_gamma   90.00
#
_symmetry.space_group_name_H-M   'P 1'
#
loop_
_entity.id
_entity.type
_entity.pdbx_description
1 polymer ?
#
loop_
_entity_poly.entity_id
_entity_poly.type
_entity_poly.pdbx_seq_one_letter_code
_entity_poly.pdbx_strand_id
1 'polypeptide(L)'
;MEKIIEIKDLRKVYRIGNEKVVALDSVSFEVEKGEFCCLLGTSGSGKSTLLNLMAGLEKPTRGQIRIKDAYIEKMNEKKLAKFRQKYLGFVFQSYNLLPALTALENVSLPLAFRGIPKSIRDKRAKEMLEAVGLGTHLKHKPSQMSGGQQQRVGIARAFVGKPEIVFADEPTGNLDSKTSREVMELITKMARKNGQTLIIVTHDMEIARYADKIIRILDGNIESIEVCNKV
;
A
#
# COMPACT_ATOMS: atom_id res chain seq x y z
N MET A 1 12.82 3.70 -18.83
CA MET A 1 11.62 3.91 -18.00
C MET A 1 11.94 4.84 -16.83
N GLU A 2 10.96 5.55 -16.27
CA GLU A 2 11.14 6.49 -15.14
C GLU A 2 11.08 5.72 -13.80
N LYS A 3 12.14 5.80 -12.98
CA LYS A 3 12.18 5.18 -11.64
C LYS A 3 11.36 6.03 -10.66
N ILE A 4 10.40 5.42 -9.97
CA ILE A 4 9.54 6.11 -9.00
C ILE A 4 9.92 5.81 -7.54
N ILE A 5 10.51 4.64 -7.26
CA ILE A 5 11.07 4.29 -5.96
C ILE A 5 12.48 3.76 -6.17
N GLU A 6 13.42 4.26 -5.37
CA GLU A 6 14.78 3.72 -5.29
C GLU A 6 15.17 3.52 -3.83
N ILE A 7 15.60 2.30 -3.52
CA ILE A 7 16.05 1.87 -2.21
C ILE A 7 17.53 1.53 -2.31
N LYS A 8 18.34 2.11 -1.42
CA LYS A 8 19.80 1.89 -1.39
C LYS A 8 20.27 1.57 0.02
N ASP A 9 20.90 0.41 0.17
CA ASP A 9 21.53 -0.13 1.38
C ASP A 9 20.67 0.03 2.62
N LEU A 10 19.37 -0.26 2.46
CA LEU A 10 18.38 -0.04 3.49
C LEU A 10 18.54 -1.04 4.62
N ARG A 11 18.68 -0.52 5.85
CA ARG A 11 18.87 -1.32 7.04
C ARG A 11 17.94 -0.89 8.16
N LYS A 12 17.33 -1.86 8.84
CA LYS A 12 16.46 -1.63 9.99
C LYS A 12 16.79 -2.60 11.11
N VAL A 13 17.12 -2.03 12.27
CA VAL A 13 17.39 -2.76 13.50
C VAL A 13 16.42 -2.30 14.57
N TYR A 14 15.69 -3.25 15.17
CA TYR A 14 14.85 -3.02 16.34
C TYR A 14 15.64 -3.37 17.60
N ARG A 15 15.40 -2.62 18.68
CA ARG A 15 15.93 -2.95 20.02
C ARG A 15 14.78 -3.49 20.85
N ILE A 16 14.90 -4.73 21.30
CA ILE A 16 13.90 -5.40 22.15
C ILE A 16 14.61 -5.73 23.46
N GLY A 17 14.34 -4.94 24.50
CA GLY A 17 15.12 -4.99 25.73
C GLY A 17 16.61 -4.74 25.45
N ASN A 18 17.44 -5.75 25.74
CA ASN A 18 18.89 -5.71 25.50
C ASN A 18 19.31 -6.33 24.16
N GLU A 19 18.38 -6.95 23.42
CA GLU A 19 18.67 -7.60 22.15
C GLU A 19 18.47 -6.66 20.95
N LYS A 20 19.26 -6.90 19.91
CA LYS A 20 19.14 -6.21 18.62
C LYS A 20 18.64 -7.22 17.58
N VAL A 21 17.47 -6.96 17.03
CA VAL A 21 16.90 -7.75 15.94
C VAL A 21 17.08 -6.98 14.64
N VAL A 22 17.82 -7.56 13.70
CA VAL A 22 17.99 -6.99 12.35
C VAL A 22 16.81 -7.45 11.51
N ALA A 23 15.88 -6.54 11.22
CA ALA A 23 14.69 -6.85 10.42
C ALA A 23 14.94 -6.70 8.91
N LEU A 24 15.88 -5.82 8.54
CA LEU A 24 16.36 -5.67 7.16
C LEU A 24 17.85 -5.41 7.19
N ASP A 25 18.60 -6.08 6.31
CA ASP A 25 20.04 -5.94 6.21
C ASP A 25 20.45 -5.64 4.75
N SER A 26 20.79 -4.37 4.50
CA SER A 26 21.34 -3.90 3.21
C SER A 26 20.49 -4.17 1.97
N VAL A 27 19.19 -3.89 2.05
CA VAL A 27 18.25 -4.07 0.94
C VAL A 27 18.41 -2.93 -0.10
N SER A 28 18.57 -3.30 -1.37
CA SER A 28 18.72 -2.36 -2.50
C SER A 28 17.91 -2.83 -3.73
N PHE A 29 17.02 -1.99 -4.24
CA PHE A 29 16.24 -2.26 -5.45
C PHE A 29 15.54 -1.00 -5.97
N GLU A 30 14.93 -1.10 -7.15
CA GLU A 30 14.25 0.00 -7.80
C GLU A 30 12.91 -0.46 -8.38
N VAL A 31 11.93 0.45 -8.37
CA VAL A 31 10.59 0.25 -8.93
C VAL A 31 10.30 1.34 -9.96
N GLU A 32 9.78 0.93 -11.10
CA GLU A 32 9.42 1.83 -12.19
C GLU A 32 8.02 2.40 -12.01
N LYS A 33 7.79 3.59 -12.58
CA LYS A 33 6.47 4.22 -12.56
C LYS A 33 5.44 3.39 -13.31
N GLY A 34 4.31 3.11 -12.66
CA GLY A 34 3.22 2.30 -13.20
C GLY A 34 3.46 0.79 -13.08
N GLU A 35 4.60 0.38 -12.52
CA GLU A 35 4.93 -1.02 -12.27
C GLU A 35 4.09 -1.56 -11.12
N PHE A 36 3.61 -2.81 -11.26
CA PHE A 36 3.17 -3.59 -10.12
C PHE A 36 4.39 -4.39 -9.60
N CYS A 37 4.92 -3.97 -8.45
CA CYS A 37 5.93 -4.72 -7.70
C CYS A 37 5.30 -5.52 -6.54
N CYS A 38 5.66 -6.80 -6.43
CA CYS A 38 5.27 -7.68 -5.32
C CYS A 38 6.48 -7.99 -4.44
N LEU A 39 6.37 -7.74 -3.13
CA LEU A 39 7.30 -8.19 -2.10
C LEU A 39 6.79 -9.51 -1.54
N LEU A 40 7.49 -10.60 -1.87
CA LEU A 40 7.10 -11.96 -1.56
C LEU A 40 8.04 -12.58 -0.51
N GLY A 41 7.52 -13.42 0.39
CA GLY A 41 8.34 -14.11 1.38
C GLY A 41 7.53 -14.63 2.57
N THR A 42 8.14 -15.45 3.41
CA THR A 42 7.50 -16.06 4.59
C THR A 42 7.21 -15.04 5.70
N SER A 43 6.32 -15.39 6.64
CA SER A 43 6.08 -14.55 7.82
C SER A 43 7.40 -14.30 8.57
N GLY A 44 7.61 -13.06 9.03
CA GLY A 44 8.84 -12.67 9.73
C GLY A 44 10.02 -12.29 8.82
N SER A 45 9.95 -12.45 7.50
CA SER A 45 11.10 -12.17 6.61
C SER A 45 11.47 -10.69 6.43
N GLY A 46 10.70 -9.75 7.01
CA GLY A 46 10.97 -8.31 6.94
C GLY A 46 10.11 -7.52 5.93
N LYS A 47 9.18 -8.16 5.21
CA LYS A 47 8.34 -7.51 4.17
C LYS A 47 7.54 -6.31 4.68
N SER A 48 6.78 -6.47 5.77
CA SER A 48 5.96 -5.39 6.33
C SER A 48 6.83 -4.27 6.88
N THR A 49 8.01 -4.59 7.44
CA THR A 49 9.02 -3.58 7.81
C THR A 49 9.48 -2.80 6.58
N LEU A 50 9.83 -3.46 5.48
CA LEU A 50 10.23 -2.81 4.24
C LEU A 50 9.11 -1.92 3.68
N LEU A 51 7.88 -2.42 3.65
CA LEU A 51 6.71 -1.65 3.22
C LEU A 51 6.50 -0.40 4.10
N ASN A 52 6.58 -0.52 5.42
CA ASN A 52 6.44 0.62 6.35
C ASN A 52 7.54 1.67 6.20
N LEU A 53 8.77 1.25 5.88
CA LEU A 53 9.87 2.16 5.60
C LEU A 53 9.66 2.90 4.28
N MET A 54 9.31 2.19 3.20
CA MET A 54 8.98 2.82 1.91
C MET A 54 7.77 3.76 2.01
N ALA A 55 6.81 3.40 2.85
CA ALA A 55 5.63 4.19 3.16
C ALA A 55 5.92 5.50 3.92
N GLY A 56 7.13 5.63 4.48
CA GLY A 56 7.46 6.71 5.40
C GLY A 56 6.62 6.68 6.69
N LEU A 57 6.19 5.50 7.13
CA LEU A 57 5.54 5.28 8.42
C LEU A 57 6.57 5.05 9.52
N GLU A 58 7.73 4.51 9.15
CA GLU A 58 8.88 4.37 10.01
C GLU A 58 10.14 4.94 9.36
N LYS A 59 11.16 5.22 10.17
CA LYS A 59 12.48 5.59 9.69
C LYS A 59 13.43 4.38 9.66
N PRO A 60 14.31 4.30 8.65
CA PRO A 60 15.35 3.29 8.61
C PRO A 60 16.42 3.60 9.66
N THR A 61 17.18 2.57 10.05
CA THR A 61 18.37 2.75 10.87
C THR A 61 19.50 3.36 10.04
N ARG A 62 19.67 2.88 8.79
CA ARG A 62 20.60 3.40 7.77
C ARG A 62 20.06 3.10 6.37
N GLY A 63 20.69 3.70 5.36
CA GLY A 63 20.28 3.58 3.96
C GLY A 63 19.39 4.74 3.50
N GLN A 64 18.95 4.68 2.25
CA GLN A 64 18.24 5.75 1.57
C GLN A 64 16.93 5.25 0.95
N ILE A 65 15.90 6.10 1.00
CA ILE A 65 14.61 5.84 0.37
C ILE A 65 14.25 7.07 -0.47
N ARG A 66 14.41 6.94 -1.79
CA ARG A 66 14.06 7.99 -2.73
C ARG A 66 12.72 7.65 -3.37
N ILE A 67 11.72 8.52 -3.21
CA ILE A 67 10.45 8.41 -3.92
C ILE A 67 10.29 9.64 -4.80
N LYS A 68 10.15 9.42 -6.11
CA LYS A 68 10.33 10.47 -7.12
C LYS A 68 11.68 11.15 -6.87
N ASP A 69 11.72 12.48 -6.79
CA ASP A 69 12.97 13.23 -6.52
C ASP A 69 13.20 13.53 -5.03
N ALA A 70 12.47 12.87 -4.13
CA ALA A 70 12.49 13.17 -2.71
C ALA A 70 13.09 12.04 -1.87
N TYR A 71 14.12 12.37 -1.09
CA TYR A 71 14.66 11.51 -0.02
C TYR A 71 13.73 11.57 1.19
N ILE A 72 12.85 10.58 1.34
CA ILE A 72 11.80 10.62 2.36
C ILE A 72 12.38 10.36 3.75
N GLU A 73 13.48 9.62 3.87
CA GLU A 73 14.11 9.30 5.16
C GLU A 73 14.63 10.55 5.89
N LYS A 74 14.99 11.59 5.12
CA LYS A 74 15.48 12.89 5.59
C LYS A 74 14.36 13.84 6.00
N MET A 75 13.11 13.52 5.67
CA MET A 75 11.98 14.37 6.03
C MET A 75 11.66 14.28 7.53
N ASN A 76 11.18 15.39 8.09
CA ASN A 76 10.53 15.38 9.41
C ASN A 76 9.07 14.94 9.27
N GLU A 77 8.41 14.65 10.39
CA GLU A 77 7.06 14.08 10.37
C GLU A 77 6.04 14.98 9.66
N LYS A 78 6.13 16.30 9.86
CA LYS A 78 5.23 17.26 9.18
C LYS A 78 5.38 17.22 7.66
N LYS A 79 6.60 17.09 7.14
CA LYS A 79 6.87 16.95 5.70
C LYS A 79 6.43 15.58 5.19
N LEU A 80 6.73 14.51 5.94
CA LEU A 80 6.28 13.14 5.60
C LEU A 80 4.76 13.04 5.53
N ALA A 81 4.03 13.57 6.50
CA ALA A 81 2.57 13.54 6.49
C ALA A 81 1.98 14.19 5.23
N LYS A 82 2.49 15.37 4.83
CA LYS A 82 2.08 16.03 3.58
C LYS A 82 2.47 15.22 2.34
N PHE A 83 3.65 14.59 2.37
CA PHE A 83 4.11 13.71 1.29
C PHE A 83 3.17 12.51 1.12
N ARG A 84 2.86 11.80 2.21
CA ARG A 84 1.93 10.65 2.22
C ARG A 84 0.56 11.06 1.69
N GLN A 85 -0.02 12.16 2.19
CA GLN A 85 -1.32 12.67 1.75
C GLN A 85 -1.40 12.99 0.25
N LYS A 86 -0.29 13.41 -0.34
CA LYS A 86 -0.24 13.85 -1.75
C LYS A 86 0.03 12.70 -2.71
N TYR A 87 0.95 11.80 -2.33
CA TYR A 87 1.53 10.85 -3.28
C TYR A 87 1.18 9.39 -3.01
N LEU A 88 0.78 9.03 -1.78
CA LEU A 88 0.69 7.64 -1.35
C LEU A 88 -0.75 7.25 -0.96
N GLY A 89 -1.16 6.04 -1.37
CA GLY A 89 -2.36 5.36 -0.89
C GLY A 89 -1.98 4.10 -0.10
N PHE A 90 -2.81 3.72 0.88
CA PHE A 90 -2.56 2.54 1.73
C PHE A 90 -3.78 1.64 1.85
N VAL A 91 -3.57 0.37 1.54
CA VAL A 91 -4.51 -0.73 1.77
C VAL A 91 -3.90 -1.63 2.86
N PHE A 92 -4.71 -1.94 3.88
CA PHE A 92 -4.27 -2.73 5.03
C PHE A 92 -4.98 -4.09 5.05
N GLN A 93 -4.32 -5.13 5.54
CA GLN A 93 -4.87 -6.47 5.73
C GLN A 93 -6.17 -6.48 6.54
N SER A 94 -6.17 -5.78 7.68
CA SER A 94 -7.33 -5.69 8.59
C SER A 94 -8.23 -4.49 8.29
N TYR A 95 -8.18 -3.95 7.06
CA TYR A 95 -8.97 -2.83 6.53
C TYR A 95 -8.67 -1.46 7.17
N ASN A 96 -8.40 -1.44 8.48
CA ASN A 96 -8.18 -0.26 9.33
C ASN A 96 -9.21 0.83 9.10
N LEU A 97 -10.49 0.46 8.96
CA LEU A 97 -11.60 1.40 8.86
C LEU A 97 -11.93 1.95 10.25
N LEU A 98 -12.34 3.22 10.30
CA LEU A 98 -12.84 3.82 11.53
C LEU A 98 -14.27 3.31 11.77
N PRO A 99 -14.53 2.57 12.87
CA PRO A 99 -15.81 1.89 13.10
C PRO A 99 -16.97 2.86 13.33
N ALA A 100 -16.68 4.06 13.83
CA ALA A 100 -17.67 5.10 14.06
C ALA A 100 -18.18 5.75 12.76
N LEU A 101 -17.39 5.67 11.68
CA LEU A 101 -17.66 6.34 10.41
C LEU A 101 -18.33 5.42 9.41
N THR A 102 -19.14 6.00 8.53
CA THR A 102 -19.71 5.32 7.36
C THR A 102 -18.64 5.02 6.31
N ALA A 103 -18.97 4.19 5.32
CA ALA A 103 -18.11 3.93 4.16
C ALA A 103 -17.74 5.23 3.43
N LEU A 104 -18.72 6.11 3.19
CA LEU A 104 -18.49 7.42 2.56
C LEU A 104 -17.50 8.27 3.36
N GLU A 105 -17.68 8.33 4.68
CA GLU A 105 -16.82 9.12 5.56
C GLU A 105 -15.40 8.55 5.62
N ASN A 106 -15.26 7.23 5.75
CA ASN A 106 -13.97 6.54 5.71
C ASN A 106 -13.20 6.85 4.42
N VAL A 107 -13.87 6.81 3.27
CA VAL A 107 -13.26 7.12 1.97
C VAL A 107 -13.00 8.62 1.81
N SER A 108 -13.81 9.50 2.38
CA SER A 108 -13.58 10.96 2.28
C SER A 108 -12.42 11.45 3.16
N LEU A 109 -12.04 10.69 4.19
CA LEU A 109 -11.12 11.12 5.25
C LEU A 109 -9.74 11.59 4.75
N PRO A 110 -9.06 10.90 3.81
CA PRO A 110 -7.79 11.38 3.27
C PRO A 110 -7.91 12.75 2.58
N LEU A 111 -9.05 13.03 1.94
CA LEU A 111 -9.32 14.32 1.30
C LEU A 111 -9.59 15.42 2.33
N ALA A 112 -10.21 15.08 3.45
CA ALA A 112 -10.40 16.01 4.56
C ALA A 112 -9.06 16.50 5.11
N PHE A 113 -8.08 15.60 5.30
CA PHE A 113 -6.72 15.97 5.71
C PHE A 113 -5.97 16.83 4.70
N ARG A 114 -6.37 16.79 3.42
CA ARG A 114 -5.86 17.69 2.36
C ARG A 114 -6.58 19.04 2.33
N GLY A 115 -7.53 19.29 3.23
CA GLY A 115 -8.31 20.53 3.27
C GLY A 115 -9.37 20.64 2.17
N ILE A 116 -9.76 19.53 1.52
CA ILE A 116 -10.77 19.58 0.45
C ILE A 116 -12.16 19.80 1.07
N PRO A 117 -12.97 20.76 0.54
CA PRO A 117 -14.32 21.05 1.02
C PRO A 117 -15.23 19.82 1.04
N LYS A 118 -16.12 19.74 2.04
CA LYS A 118 -16.99 18.58 2.29
C LYS A 118 -17.77 18.13 1.05
N SER A 119 -18.44 19.06 0.37
CA SER A 119 -19.22 18.75 -0.84
C SER A 119 -18.38 18.08 -1.94
N ILE A 120 -17.14 18.54 -2.14
CA ILE A 120 -16.23 18.00 -3.16
C ILE A 120 -15.69 16.63 -2.74
N ARG A 121 -15.26 16.47 -1.49
CA ARG A 121 -14.71 15.19 -1.02
C ARG A 121 -15.78 14.10 -0.94
N ASP A 122 -17.00 14.43 -0.52
CA ASP A 122 -18.10 13.46 -0.44
C ASP A 122 -18.51 13.00 -1.84
N LYS A 123 -18.53 13.91 -2.83
CA LYS A 123 -18.75 13.55 -4.24
C LYS A 123 -17.68 12.57 -4.76
N ARG A 124 -16.39 12.89 -4.56
CA ARG A 124 -15.27 12.01 -4.98
C ARG A 124 -15.28 10.66 -4.26
N ALA A 125 -15.61 10.65 -2.97
CA ALA A 125 -15.71 9.43 -2.18
C ALA A 125 -16.86 8.54 -2.68
N LYS A 126 -18.01 9.13 -3.03
CA LYS A 126 -19.13 8.42 -3.64
C LYS A 126 -18.74 7.80 -4.99
N GLU A 127 -18.16 8.57 -5.90
CA GLU A 127 -17.70 8.08 -7.20
C GLU A 127 -16.71 6.91 -7.05
N MET A 128 -15.82 6.99 -6.07
CA MET A 128 -14.86 5.93 -5.78
C MET A 128 -15.53 4.68 -5.18
N LEU A 129 -16.52 4.85 -4.30
CA LEU A 129 -17.31 3.73 -3.77
C LEU A 129 -18.14 3.04 -4.86
N GLU A 130 -18.69 3.80 -5.80
CA GLU A 130 -19.38 3.24 -6.97
C GLU A 130 -18.41 2.44 -7.85
N ALA A 131 -17.20 2.96 -8.09
CA ALA A 131 -16.18 2.28 -8.88
C ALA A 131 -15.74 0.92 -8.30
N VAL A 132 -15.82 0.73 -6.98
CA VAL A 132 -15.53 -0.54 -6.32
C VAL A 132 -16.78 -1.42 -6.09
N GLY A 133 -17.95 -1.00 -6.58
CA GLY A 133 -19.21 -1.74 -6.49
C GLY A 133 -20.00 -1.54 -5.19
N LEU A 134 -19.73 -0.47 -4.44
CA LEU A 134 -20.36 -0.15 -3.14
C LEU A 134 -21.29 1.07 -3.18
N GLY A 135 -21.83 1.41 -4.35
CA GLY A 135 -22.71 2.58 -4.52
C GLY A 135 -23.97 2.56 -3.66
N THR A 136 -24.46 1.39 -3.26
CA THR A 136 -25.63 1.23 -2.36
C THR A 136 -25.25 1.21 -0.87
N HIS A 137 -23.96 1.14 -0.54
CA HIS A 137 -23.46 0.92 0.83
C HIS A 137 -22.85 2.18 1.46
N LEU A 138 -23.06 3.36 0.85
CA LEU A 138 -22.41 4.62 1.25
C LEU A 138 -22.57 4.95 2.74
N LYS A 139 -23.73 4.64 3.32
CA LYS A 139 -24.10 4.96 4.71
C LYS A 139 -23.83 3.82 5.69
N HIS A 140 -23.37 2.66 5.23
CA HIS A 140 -23.07 1.54 6.13
C HIS A 140 -21.80 1.83 6.92
N LYS A 141 -21.82 1.46 8.19
CA LYS A 141 -20.64 1.39 9.06
C LYS A 141 -19.95 0.04 8.87
N PRO A 142 -18.65 -0.10 9.23
CA PRO A 142 -17.91 -1.35 9.06
C PRO A 142 -18.59 -2.57 9.69
N SER A 143 -19.24 -2.43 10.84
CA SER A 143 -19.99 -3.51 11.50
C SER A 143 -21.18 -4.06 10.70
N GLN A 144 -21.62 -3.35 9.67
CA GLN A 144 -22.73 -3.73 8.79
C GLN A 144 -22.26 -4.31 7.46
N MET A 145 -20.95 -4.52 7.30
CA MET A 145 -20.32 -4.91 6.04
C MET A 145 -19.57 -6.23 6.18
N SER A 146 -19.61 -7.06 5.13
CA SER A 146 -18.75 -8.25 5.04
C SER A 146 -17.27 -7.86 4.93
N GLY A 147 -16.35 -8.81 5.19
CA GLY A 147 -14.91 -8.57 5.05
C GLY A 147 -14.50 -8.05 3.66
N GLY A 148 -15.04 -8.66 2.59
CA GLY A 148 -14.80 -8.20 1.22
C GLY A 148 -15.33 -6.80 0.93
N GLN A 149 -16.48 -6.44 1.51
CA GLN A 149 -17.03 -5.08 1.40
C GLN A 149 -16.15 -4.07 2.16
N GLN A 150 -15.75 -4.39 3.39
CA GLN A 150 -14.83 -3.54 4.16
C GLN A 150 -13.50 -3.36 3.42
N GLN A 151 -13.00 -4.42 2.78
CA GLN A 151 -11.77 -4.31 1.99
C GLN A 151 -11.92 -3.41 0.77
N ARG A 152 -13.05 -3.50 0.06
CA ARG A 152 -13.38 -2.59 -1.05
C ARG A 152 -13.49 -1.13 -0.57
N VAL A 153 -13.99 -0.87 0.65
CA VAL A 153 -13.94 0.47 1.26
C VAL A 153 -12.49 0.91 1.52
N GLY A 154 -11.65 0.01 2.04
CA GLY A 154 -10.22 0.28 2.25
C GLY A 154 -9.48 0.63 0.95
N ILE A 155 -9.78 -0.09 -0.13
CA ILE A 155 -9.27 0.18 -1.49
C ILE A 155 -9.79 1.53 -1.98
N ALA A 156 -11.09 1.79 -1.91
CA ALA A 156 -11.66 3.08 -2.28
C ALA A 156 -10.96 4.24 -1.55
N ARG A 157 -10.72 4.11 -0.25
CA ARG A 157 -9.99 5.10 0.57
C ARG A 157 -8.56 5.31 0.09
N ALA A 158 -7.85 4.24 -0.30
CA ALA A 158 -6.48 4.36 -0.80
C ALA A 158 -6.42 5.11 -2.14
N PHE A 159 -7.40 4.90 -3.03
CA PHE A 159 -7.40 5.44 -4.39
C PHE A 159 -8.05 6.82 -4.53
N VAL A 160 -8.92 7.22 -3.59
CA VAL A 160 -9.69 8.49 -3.67
C VAL A 160 -8.82 9.73 -3.85
N GLY A 161 -7.60 9.71 -3.29
CA GLY A 161 -6.63 10.79 -3.37
C GLY A 161 -5.94 10.93 -4.73
N LYS A 162 -6.16 9.96 -5.62
CA LYS A 162 -5.40 9.73 -6.87
C LYS A 162 -3.88 9.72 -6.59
N PRO A 163 -3.40 8.84 -5.68
CA PRO A 163 -1.97 8.77 -5.36
C PRO A 163 -1.17 8.26 -6.56
N GLU A 164 0.12 8.56 -6.61
CA GLU A 164 1.02 8.01 -7.64
C GLU A 164 1.47 6.58 -7.30
N ILE A 165 1.49 6.25 -6.01
CA ILE A 165 1.88 4.94 -5.48
C ILE A 165 0.81 4.44 -4.51
N VAL A 166 0.43 3.18 -4.64
CA VAL A 166 -0.42 2.48 -3.67
C VAL A 166 0.38 1.36 -3.03
N PHE A 167 0.47 1.38 -1.71
CA PHE A 167 1.01 0.28 -0.92
C PHE A 167 -0.14 -0.59 -0.41
N ALA A 168 0.01 -1.90 -0.47
CA ALA A 168 -0.93 -2.86 0.09
C ALA A 168 -0.21 -3.90 0.93
N ASP A 169 -0.56 -3.99 2.22
CA ASP A 169 -0.03 -5.01 3.13
C ASP A 169 -1.06 -6.13 3.25
N GLU A 170 -0.75 -7.30 2.68
CA GLU A 170 -1.60 -8.49 2.61
C GLU A 170 -3.10 -8.19 2.34
N PRO A 171 -3.44 -7.53 1.21
CA PRO A 171 -4.79 -7.00 0.97
C PRO A 171 -5.88 -8.07 0.85
N THR A 172 -5.52 -9.35 0.87
CA THR A 172 -6.45 -10.47 0.74
C THR A 172 -6.32 -11.46 1.90
N GLY A 173 -5.44 -11.21 2.88
CA GLY A 173 -5.11 -12.20 3.92
C GLY A 173 -6.29 -12.60 4.82
N ASN A 174 -7.36 -11.80 4.85
CA ASN A 174 -8.58 -12.06 5.63
C ASN A 174 -9.79 -12.47 4.77
N LEU A 175 -9.58 -12.81 3.49
CA LEU A 175 -10.64 -13.06 2.51
C LEU A 175 -10.58 -14.50 1.99
N ASP A 176 -11.76 -15.03 1.63
CA ASP A 176 -11.83 -16.31 0.91
C ASP A 176 -11.23 -16.20 -0.50
N SER A 177 -10.82 -17.33 -1.08
CA SER A 177 -10.08 -17.37 -2.36
C SER A 177 -10.82 -16.76 -3.55
N LYS A 178 -12.16 -16.78 -3.56
CA LYS A 178 -12.96 -16.14 -4.61
C LYS A 178 -12.92 -14.63 -4.44
N THR A 179 -13.23 -14.15 -3.24
CA THR A 179 -13.21 -12.70 -2.93
C THR A 179 -11.81 -12.12 -3.09
N SER A 180 -10.76 -12.85 -2.71
CA SER A 180 -9.36 -12.46 -2.91
C SER A 180 -9.03 -12.18 -4.36
N ARG A 181 -9.45 -13.05 -5.29
CA ARG A 181 -9.26 -12.84 -6.74
C ARG A 181 -10.00 -11.61 -7.24
N GLU A 182 -11.27 -11.45 -6.88
CA GLU A 182 -12.06 -10.27 -7.27
C GLU A 182 -11.42 -8.96 -6.77
N VAL A 183 -10.90 -8.96 -5.54
CA VAL A 183 -10.19 -7.81 -4.96
C VAL A 183 -8.88 -7.53 -5.69
N MET A 184 -8.12 -8.57 -6.02
CA MET A 184 -6.86 -8.43 -6.76
C MET A 184 -7.07 -7.94 -8.19
N GLU A 185 -8.09 -8.43 -8.88
CA GLU A 185 -8.48 -7.93 -10.21
C GLU A 185 -8.89 -6.46 -10.12
N LEU A 186 -9.70 -6.09 -9.13
CA LEU A 186 -10.15 -4.72 -8.90
C LEU A 186 -8.97 -3.76 -8.69
N ILE A 187 -8.09 -4.05 -7.73
CA ILE A 187 -6.97 -3.15 -7.38
C ILE A 187 -5.98 -3.02 -8.56
N THR A 188 -5.70 -4.13 -9.26
CA THR A 188 -4.79 -4.15 -10.40
C THR A 188 -5.37 -3.35 -11.57
N LYS A 189 -6.67 -3.54 -11.87
CA LYS A 189 -7.36 -2.80 -12.93
C LYS A 189 -7.41 -1.31 -12.64
N MET A 190 -7.70 -0.92 -11.41
CA MET A 190 -7.71 0.48 -10.99
C MET A 190 -6.33 1.13 -11.11
N ALA A 191 -5.28 0.46 -10.61
CA ALA A 191 -3.92 0.96 -10.68
C ALA A 191 -3.46 1.15 -12.14
N ARG A 192 -3.66 0.12 -12.99
CA ARG A 192 -3.28 0.20 -14.42
C ARG A 192 -4.05 1.27 -15.17
N LYS A 193 -5.37 1.37 -14.99
CA LYS A 193 -6.21 2.38 -15.65
C LYS A 193 -5.72 3.81 -15.37
N ASN A 194 -5.18 4.05 -14.18
CA ASN A 194 -4.74 5.37 -13.74
C ASN A 194 -3.21 5.57 -13.84
N GLY A 195 -2.46 4.59 -14.35
CA GLY A 195 -0.99 4.63 -14.41
C GLY A 195 -0.31 4.71 -13.05
N GLN A 196 -0.93 4.14 -12.01
CA GLN A 196 -0.43 4.18 -10.64
C GLN A 196 0.52 3.00 -10.39
N THR A 197 1.56 3.24 -9.60
CA THR A 197 2.50 2.19 -9.18
C THR A 197 1.90 1.44 -8.01
N LEU A 198 1.97 0.10 -8.02
CA LEU A 198 1.38 -0.74 -6.99
C LEU A 198 2.47 -1.58 -6.31
N ILE A 199 2.58 -1.45 -4.99
CA ILE A 199 3.50 -2.23 -4.17
C ILE A 199 2.67 -3.12 -3.24
N ILE A 200 2.76 -4.43 -3.40
CA ILE A 200 2.02 -5.37 -2.55
C ILE A 200 2.98 -6.25 -1.76
N VAL A 201 2.73 -6.39 -0.47
CA VAL A 201 3.32 -7.45 0.36
C VAL A 201 2.36 -8.62 0.42
N THR A 202 2.88 -9.83 0.17
CA THR A 202 2.11 -11.07 0.31
C THR A 202 3.04 -12.25 0.57
N HIS A 203 2.47 -13.35 1.06
CA HIS A 203 3.10 -14.67 1.05
C HIS A 203 2.45 -15.62 0.04
N ASP A 204 1.40 -15.18 -0.65
CA ASP A 204 0.62 -15.95 -1.63
C ASP A 204 1.21 -15.80 -3.05
N MET A 205 1.64 -16.93 -3.61
CA MET A 205 2.17 -17.03 -4.97
C MET A 205 1.14 -16.69 -6.05
N GLU A 206 -0.15 -16.98 -5.85
CA GLU A 206 -1.21 -16.66 -6.81
C GLU A 206 -1.38 -15.15 -6.96
N ILE A 207 -1.16 -14.41 -5.87
CA ILE A 207 -1.19 -12.94 -5.88
C ILE A 207 0.05 -12.38 -6.58
N ALA A 208 1.21 -12.99 -6.35
CA ALA A 208 2.46 -12.57 -6.98
C ALA A 208 2.39 -12.62 -8.51
N ARG A 209 1.58 -13.51 -9.10
CA ARG A 209 1.37 -13.60 -10.56
C ARG A 209 0.75 -12.36 -11.19
N TYR A 210 0.12 -11.48 -10.41
CA TYR A 210 -0.40 -10.21 -10.93
C TYR A 210 0.70 -9.17 -11.14
N ALA A 211 1.89 -9.37 -10.56
CA ALA A 211 2.98 -8.43 -10.58
C ALA A 211 3.71 -8.39 -11.92
N ASP A 212 4.34 -7.26 -12.20
CA ASP A 212 5.31 -7.09 -13.27
C ASP A 212 6.74 -7.36 -12.74
N LYS A 213 6.94 -7.24 -11.43
CA LYS A 213 8.19 -7.54 -10.73
C LYS A 213 7.92 -8.22 -9.39
N ILE A 214 8.66 -9.27 -9.08
CA ILE A 214 8.61 -9.99 -7.81
C ILE A 214 9.97 -9.86 -7.12
N ILE A 215 9.96 -9.37 -5.89
CA ILE A 215 11.14 -9.28 -5.02
C ILE A 215 10.93 -10.27 -3.88
N ARG A 216 11.74 -11.33 -3.84
CA ARG A 216 11.69 -12.33 -2.77
C ARG A 216 12.55 -11.88 -1.61
N ILE A 217 11.98 -11.87 -0.41
CA ILE A 217 12.63 -11.44 0.82
C ILE A 217 12.69 -12.62 1.78
N LEU A 218 13.91 -12.93 2.23
CA LEU A 218 14.22 -13.97 3.18
C LEU A 218 15.16 -13.40 4.26
N ASP A 219 14.82 -13.58 5.53
CA ASP A 219 15.62 -13.16 6.68
C ASP A 219 16.20 -11.73 6.57
N GLY A 220 15.35 -10.78 6.15
CA GLY A 220 15.70 -9.36 6.04
C GLY A 220 16.54 -8.99 4.81
N ASN A 221 16.81 -9.93 3.92
CA ASN A 221 17.61 -9.75 2.70
C ASN A 221 16.77 -9.99 1.44
N ILE A 222 17.21 -9.44 0.31
CA ILE A 222 16.65 -9.83 -1.00
C ILE A 222 17.30 -11.14 -1.43
N GLU A 223 16.49 -12.17 -1.57
CA GLU A 223 16.93 -13.47 -2.12
C GLU A 223 16.98 -13.42 -3.64
N SER A 224 15.97 -12.83 -4.29
CA SER A 224 15.91 -12.69 -5.74
C SER A 224 14.99 -11.56 -6.19
N ILE A 225 15.24 -11.05 -7.40
CA ILE A 225 14.37 -10.11 -8.11
C ILE A 225 14.06 -10.72 -9.47
N GLU A 226 12.78 -10.90 -9.77
CA GLU A 226 12.28 -11.47 -11.01
C GLU A 226 11.41 -10.44 -11.73
N VAL A 227 11.68 -10.19 -13.02
CA VAL A 227 10.83 -9.35 -13.87
C VAL A 227 9.91 -10.28 -14.66
N CYS A 228 8.61 -10.15 -14.44
CA CYS A 228 7.59 -10.99 -15.05
C CYS A 228 7.23 -10.42 -16.42
N ASN A 229 7.71 -11.05 -17.49
CA ASN A 229 7.26 -10.74 -18.84
C ASN A 229 5.80 -11.19 -18.98
N LYS A 230 4.88 -10.24 -19.10
CA LYS A 230 3.49 -10.55 -19.44
C LYS A 230 3.39 -10.73 -20.94
N VAL A 231 3.06 -11.96 -21.34
CA VAL A 231 2.65 -12.33 -22.71
C VAL A 231 1.31 -11.67 -23.02
#